data_AF-A0A255T9R2-F1
#
_entry.id   AF-A0A255T9R2-F1
#
_cell.length_a   1.000
_cell.length_b   1.000
_cell.length_c   1.000
_cell.angle_alpha   90.00
_cell.angle_beta   90.00
_cell.angle_gamma   90.00
#
_symmetry.space_group_name_H-M   'P 1'
#
loop_
_entity.id
_entity.type
_entity.pdbx_description
1 polymer ?
#
loop_
_entity_poly.entity_id
_entity_poly.type
_entity_poly.pdbx_seq_one_letter_code
_entity_poly.pdbx_strand_id
1 'polypeptide(L)'
;MTPYEQLGFTLPSAAGIGQAVEAMPAGERVISGYFAGQMAGMVYAGWKSRRTAAEHNARAISFQEELNQIRNEFGDRKMQAEIEFLHECHDLGMKNQREAALQSCRDRQQEEEFRRFCEKSWNTHFRPQINAVLEEMLHPSTDNIGVPRLKLMVARTPLTAKSMDKKGAYADFCDEFKEDFLLHYNLGLDSIWMRGWECDCVSAMADTMNLHYIMQGLPTVIIYPVQRGDILSIETATWGYQLGQSHMIMDKTFRVPMSKIAENPERMRTLMIAAAAYIDDCYRLMLHHSPADSLYKIKGLLQEDELVWNMLTTKYRGLIIQSQSNIDTMIIDEEEIKKLDKTIES
;
A
#
# COMPACT_ATOMS: atom_id res chain seq x y z
N MET A 1 -58.59 -0.24 -67.22
CA MET A 1 -57.77 -0.11 -68.44
C MET A 1 -56.72 -1.19 -68.41
N THR A 2 -56.70 -2.04 -69.44
CA THR A 2 -55.65 -3.08 -69.52
C THR A 2 -54.35 -2.45 -70.05
N PRO A 3 -53.16 -3.03 -69.80
CA PRO A 3 -51.87 -2.41 -70.11
C PRO A 3 -51.64 -2.09 -71.60
N TYR A 4 -52.50 -2.60 -72.49
CA TYR A 4 -52.44 -2.35 -73.94
C TYR A 4 -53.06 -1.01 -74.36
N GLU A 5 -54.07 -0.51 -73.63
CA GLU A 5 -54.79 0.71 -74.00
C GLU A 5 -54.00 2.00 -73.72
N GLN A 6 -52.96 1.94 -72.89
CA GLN A 6 -52.14 3.10 -72.53
C GLN A 6 -50.99 3.38 -73.51
N LEU A 7 -50.72 2.49 -74.47
CA LEU A 7 -49.63 2.63 -75.45
C LEU A 7 -50.10 2.99 -76.87
N GLY A 8 -51.37 3.37 -77.04
CA GLY A 8 -51.90 3.84 -78.33
C GLY A 8 -52.04 2.76 -79.43
N PHE A 9 -51.81 1.49 -79.12
CA PHE A 9 -52.04 0.39 -80.05
C PHE A 9 -53.41 -0.22 -79.81
N THR A 10 -54.35 0.04 -80.72
CA THR A 10 -55.56 -0.76 -80.85
C THR A 10 -55.17 -2.15 -81.35
N LEU A 11 -55.16 -3.15 -80.49
CA LEU A 11 -55.25 -4.53 -80.95
C LEU A 11 -56.58 -4.67 -81.71
N PRO A 12 -56.59 -5.21 -82.95
CA PRO A 12 -57.84 -5.55 -83.58
C PRO A 12 -58.55 -6.54 -82.65
N SER A 13 -59.81 -6.28 -82.34
CA SER A 13 -60.58 -7.19 -81.49
C SER A 13 -60.55 -8.59 -82.11
N ALA A 14 -60.56 -9.65 -81.29
CA ALA A 14 -60.64 -11.02 -81.80
C ALA A 14 -61.84 -11.21 -82.75
N ALA A 15 -62.90 -10.40 -82.58
CA ALA A 15 -64.04 -10.32 -83.49
C ALA A 15 -63.70 -9.69 -84.87
N GLY A 16 -62.81 -8.71 -84.93
CA GLY A 16 -62.34 -8.09 -86.19
C GLY A 16 -61.36 -8.94 -86.98
N ILE A 17 -60.55 -9.78 -86.31
CA ILE A 17 -59.64 -10.72 -86.99
C ILE A 17 -60.43 -11.91 -87.56
N GLY A 18 -61.45 -12.40 -86.83
CA GLY A 18 -62.33 -13.47 -87.32
C GLY A 18 -63.06 -13.12 -88.62
N GLN A 19 -63.55 -11.88 -88.74
CA GLN A 19 -64.29 -11.43 -89.93
C GLN A 19 -63.40 -11.22 -91.17
N ALA A 20 -62.12 -10.88 -91.01
CA ALA A 20 -61.20 -10.72 -92.14
C ALA A 20 -60.65 -12.07 -92.66
N VAL A 21 -60.54 -13.08 -91.79
CA VAL A 21 -60.01 -14.41 -92.15
C VAL A 21 -61.05 -15.26 -92.90
N GLU A 22 -62.35 -15.09 -92.65
CA GLU A 22 -63.41 -15.80 -93.38
C GLU A 22 -63.58 -15.38 -94.85
N ALA A 23 -63.05 -14.22 -95.25
CA ALA A 23 -63.19 -13.67 -96.60
C ALA A 23 -62.03 -13.96 -97.56
N MET A 24 -60.95 -14.64 -97.13
CA MET A 24 -59.77 -14.91 -97.97
C MET A 24 -59.71 -16.37 -98.48
N PRO A 25 -59.08 -16.65 -99.65
CA PRO A 25 -58.89 -18.00 -100.18
C PRO A 25 -58.07 -18.90 -99.24
N ALA A 26 -58.32 -20.21 -99.22
CA ALA A 26 -57.81 -21.15 -98.22
C ALA A 26 -56.26 -21.18 -98.04
N GLY A 27 -55.49 -20.83 -99.07
CA GLY A 27 -54.02 -20.76 -99.01
C GLY A 27 -53.45 -19.54 -98.26
N GLU A 28 -54.18 -18.41 -98.23
CA GLU A 28 -53.74 -17.17 -97.58
C GLU A 28 -54.11 -17.10 -96.09
N ARG A 29 -55.12 -17.88 -95.66
CA ARG A 29 -55.50 -18.03 -94.24
C ARG A 29 -54.39 -18.65 -93.40
N VAL A 30 -53.63 -19.58 -93.97
CA VAL A 30 -52.51 -20.25 -93.28
C VAL A 30 -51.35 -19.28 -93.06
N ILE A 31 -51.05 -18.43 -94.05
CA ILE A 31 -49.96 -17.45 -93.98
C ILE A 31 -50.31 -16.31 -93.01
N SER A 32 -51.55 -15.82 -93.03
CA SER A 32 -52.06 -14.77 -92.14
C SER A 32 -52.14 -15.23 -90.67
N GLY A 33 -52.62 -16.45 -90.41
CA GLY A 33 -52.65 -17.02 -89.06
C GLY A 33 -51.27 -17.28 -88.47
N TYR A 34 -50.31 -17.71 -89.30
CA TYR A 34 -48.92 -17.92 -88.88
C TYR A 34 -48.21 -16.59 -88.55
N PHE A 35 -48.41 -15.56 -89.37
CA PHE A 35 -47.87 -14.22 -89.14
C PHE A 35 -48.49 -13.56 -87.90
N ALA A 36 -49.81 -13.66 -87.72
CA ALA A 36 -50.51 -13.15 -86.55
C ALA A 36 -50.07 -13.87 -85.27
N GLY A 37 -49.88 -15.19 -85.31
CA GLY A 37 -49.35 -15.99 -84.20
C GLY A 37 -47.90 -15.63 -83.83
N GLN A 38 -47.04 -15.41 -84.83
CA GLN A 38 -45.66 -14.96 -84.59
C GLN A 38 -45.61 -13.53 -84.01
N MET A 39 -46.41 -12.61 -84.54
CA MET A 39 -46.51 -11.24 -84.02
C MET A 39 -47.06 -11.21 -82.58
N ALA A 40 -48.11 -11.97 -82.30
CA ALA A 40 -48.65 -12.10 -80.94
C ALA A 40 -47.63 -12.72 -79.98
N GLY A 41 -46.87 -13.72 -80.42
CA GLY A 41 -45.78 -14.33 -79.67
C GLY A 41 -44.65 -13.36 -79.34
N MET A 42 -44.23 -12.54 -80.31
CA MET A 42 -43.20 -11.52 -80.12
C MET A 42 -43.65 -10.40 -79.17
N VAL A 43 -44.90 -9.94 -79.29
CA VAL A 43 -45.47 -8.91 -78.41
C VAL A 43 -45.60 -9.45 -76.97
N TYR A 44 -46.07 -10.68 -76.81
CA TYR A 44 -46.15 -11.32 -75.49
C TYR A 44 -44.76 -11.55 -74.87
N ALA A 45 -43.78 -12.02 -75.66
CA ALA A 45 -42.40 -12.17 -75.20
C ALA A 45 -41.78 -10.83 -74.81
N GLY A 46 -42.01 -9.77 -75.59
CA GLY A 46 -41.56 -8.41 -75.30
C GLY A 46 -42.25 -7.78 -74.08
N TRP A 47 -43.54 -8.06 -73.86
CA TRP A 47 -44.25 -7.65 -72.65
C TRP A 47 -43.75 -8.42 -71.42
N LYS A 48 -43.59 -9.74 -71.51
CA LYS A 48 -43.07 -10.59 -70.44
C LYS A 48 -41.66 -10.18 -70.06
N SER A 49 -40.79 -9.92 -71.04
CA SER A 49 -39.42 -9.45 -70.84
C SER A 49 -39.36 -8.08 -70.13
N ARG A 50 -40.19 -7.12 -70.56
CA ARG A 50 -40.30 -5.80 -69.88
C ARG A 50 -40.83 -5.92 -68.46
N ARG A 51 -41.81 -6.79 -68.23
CA ARG A 51 -42.34 -7.06 -66.88
C ARG A 51 -41.27 -7.69 -65.99
N THR A 52 -40.55 -8.70 -66.46
CA THR A 52 -39.45 -9.29 -65.69
C THR A 52 -38.32 -8.29 -65.45
N ALA A 53 -37.97 -7.45 -66.42
CA ALA A 53 -36.98 -6.39 -66.24
C ALA A 53 -37.42 -5.34 -65.21
N ALA A 54 -38.70 -4.96 -65.20
CA ALA A 54 -39.27 -4.07 -64.19
C ALA A 54 -39.27 -4.72 -62.79
N GLU A 55 -39.62 -6.00 -62.68
CA GLU A 55 -39.57 -6.76 -61.42
C GLU A 55 -38.13 -6.91 -60.90
N HIS A 56 -37.15 -7.14 -61.79
CA HIS A 56 -35.72 -7.19 -61.43
C HIS A 56 -35.20 -5.82 -60.99
N ASN A 57 -35.55 -4.74 -61.69
CA ASN A 57 -35.17 -3.38 -61.28
C ASN A 57 -35.79 -2.99 -59.94
N ALA A 58 -37.05 -3.31 -59.70
CA ALA A 58 -37.71 -3.04 -58.42
C ALA A 58 -37.01 -3.77 -57.26
N ARG A 59 -36.62 -5.04 -57.46
CA ARG A 59 -35.85 -5.82 -56.47
C ARG A 59 -34.43 -5.29 -56.27
N ALA A 60 -33.78 -4.79 -57.33
CA ALA A 60 -32.45 -4.21 -57.22
C ALA A 60 -32.48 -2.89 -56.43
N ILE A 61 -33.51 -2.06 -56.65
CA ILE A 61 -33.72 -0.81 -55.90
C ILE A 61 -34.00 -1.12 -54.44
N SER A 62 -34.92 -2.06 -54.13
CA SER A 62 -35.23 -2.41 -52.75
C SER A 62 -34.01 -3.00 -52.01
N PHE A 63 -33.21 -3.84 -52.68
CA PHE A 63 -31.98 -4.38 -52.10
C PHE A 63 -30.94 -3.29 -51.85
N GLN A 64 -30.83 -2.30 -52.74
CA GLN A 64 -29.92 -1.17 -52.54
C GLN A 64 -30.38 -0.26 -51.40
N GLU A 65 -31.69 -0.07 -51.22
CA GLU A 65 -32.27 0.63 -50.07
C GLU A 65 -32.01 -0.11 -48.76
N GLU A 66 -32.18 -1.44 -48.71
CA GLU A 66 -31.85 -2.27 -47.55
C GLU A 66 -30.34 -2.19 -47.20
N LEU A 67 -29.46 -2.28 -48.20
CA LEU A 67 -28.02 -2.12 -47.98
C LEU A 67 -27.65 -0.73 -47.44
N ASN A 68 -28.32 0.32 -47.92
CA ASN A 68 -28.11 1.68 -47.42
C ASN A 68 -28.62 1.83 -45.98
N GLN A 69 -29.75 1.20 -45.63
CA GLN A 69 -30.25 1.16 -44.25
C GLN A 69 -29.25 0.45 -43.32
N ILE A 70 -28.79 -0.75 -43.69
CA ILE A 70 -27.80 -1.50 -42.90
C ILE A 70 -26.51 -0.70 -42.73
N ARG A 71 -26.05 -0.01 -43.79
CA ARG A 71 -24.86 0.83 -43.74
C ARG A 71 -25.03 2.01 -42.77
N ASN A 72 -26.20 2.66 -42.79
CA ASN A 72 -26.50 3.76 -41.88
C ASN A 72 -26.58 3.27 -40.43
N GLU A 73 -27.29 2.16 -40.18
CA GLU A 73 -27.37 1.56 -38.84
C GLU A 73 -26.00 1.15 -38.30
N PHE A 74 -25.13 0.60 -39.14
CA PHE A 74 -23.76 0.25 -38.74
C PHE A 74 -22.93 1.51 -38.44
N GLY A 75 -23.10 2.57 -39.23
CA GLY A 75 -22.48 3.87 -38.99
C GLY A 75 -22.90 4.47 -37.65
N ASP A 76 -24.19 4.46 -37.36
CA ASP A 76 -24.76 5.00 -36.13
C ASP A 76 -24.31 4.19 -34.90
N ARG A 77 -24.33 2.86 -34.98
CA ARG A 77 -23.84 1.99 -33.88
C ARG A 77 -22.35 2.20 -33.61
N LYS A 78 -21.54 2.35 -34.66
CA LYS A 78 -20.11 2.62 -34.51
C LYS A 78 -19.88 3.98 -33.84
N MET A 79 -20.59 5.01 -34.26
CA MET A 79 -20.50 6.35 -33.66
C MET A 79 -20.94 6.33 -32.19
N GLN A 80 -22.02 5.63 -31.87
CA GLN A 80 -22.50 5.49 -30.50
C GLN A 80 -21.49 4.78 -29.60
N ALA A 81 -20.88 3.69 -30.08
CA ALA A 81 -19.84 2.98 -29.34
C ALA A 81 -18.59 3.83 -29.10
N GLU A 82 -18.22 4.69 -30.07
CA GLU A 82 -17.10 5.63 -29.92
C GLU A 82 -17.39 6.72 -28.88
N ILE A 83 -18.62 7.25 -28.86
CA ILE A 83 -19.07 8.21 -27.84
C ILE A 83 -19.05 7.57 -26.45
N GLU A 84 -19.58 6.34 -26.32
CA GLU A 84 -19.59 5.61 -25.05
C GLU A 84 -18.17 5.35 -24.54
N PHE A 85 -17.26 4.95 -25.42
CA PHE A 85 -15.85 4.76 -25.09
C PHE A 85 -15.16 6.07 -24.63
N LEU A 86 -15.46 7.20 -25.28
CA LEU A 86 -14.93 8.50 -24.87
C LEU A 86 -15.45 8.94 -23.50
N HIS A 87 -16.73 8.70 -23.20
CA HIS A 87 -17.29 8.94 -21.87
C HIS A 87 -16.63 8.06 -20.80
N GLU A 88 -16.44 6.77 -21.08
CA GLU A 88 -15.77 5.85 -20.14
C GLU A 88 -14.33 6.29 -19.86
N CYS A 89 -13.58 6.68 -20.90
CA CYS A 89 -12.23 7.20 -20.76
C CYS A 89 -12.18 8.52 -19.96
N HIS A 90 -13.14 9.42 -20.17
CA HIS A 90 -13.26 10.66 -19.41
C HIS A 90 -13.54 10.39 -17.92
N ASP A 91 -14.49 9.51 -17.62
CA ASP A 91 -14.86 9.15 -16.25
C ASP A 91 -13.70 8.47 -15.50
N LEU A 92 -12.97 7.58 -16.19
CA LEU A 92 -11.75 6.97 -15.65
C LEU A 92 -10.67 8.03 -15.37
N GLY A 93 -10.47 8.97 -16.29
CA GLY A 93 -9.53 10.08 -16.12
C GLY A 93 -9.87 10.96 -14.92
N MET A 94 -11.15 11.33 -14.77
CA MET A 94 -11.65 12.11 -13.63
C MET A 94 -11.48 11.37 -12.30
N LYS A 95 -11.72 10.05 -12.29
CA LYS A 95 -11.50 9.22 -11.10
C LYS A 95 -10.02 9.19 -10.70
N ASN A 96 -9.11 8.97 -11.65
CA ASN A 96 -7.67 8.97 -11.39
C ASN A 96 -7.17 10.34 -10.90
N GLN A 97 -7.64 11.44 -11.49
CA GLN A 97 -7.31 12.79 -11.00
C GLN A 97 -7.80 13.02 -9.57
N ARG A 98 -9.01 12.55 -9.23
CA ARG A 98 -9.55 12.65 -7.88
C ARG A 98 -8.75 11.83 -6.88
N GLU A 99 -8.36 10.61 -7.24
CA GLU A 99 -7.51 9.76 -6.40
C GLU A 99 -6.13 10.39 -6.18
N ALA A 100 -5.50 10.92 -7.23
CA ALA A 100 -4.23 11.65 -7.13
C ALA A 100 -4.34 12.92 -6.25
N ALA A 101 -5.43 13.69 -6.39
CA ALA A 101 -5.69 14.85 -5.55
C ALA A 101 -5.93 14.48 -4.08
N LEU A 102 -6.67 13.39 -3.82
CA LEU A 102 -6.87 12.87 -2.47
C LEU A 102 -5.55 12.41 -1.84
N GLN A 103 -4.70 11.73 -2.61
CA GLN A 103 -3.38 11.32 -2.14
C GLN A 103 -2.50 12.54 -1.84
N SER A 104 -2.44 13.51 -2.74
CA SER A 104 -1.69 14.77 -2.51
C SER A 104 -2.17 15.53 -1.28
N CYS A 105 -3.49 15.56 -1.01
CA CYS A 105 -4.03 16.15 0.21
C CYS A 105 -3.59 15.39 1.47
N ARG A 106 -3.56 14.05 1.44
CA ARG A 106 -3.07 13.23 2.55
C ARG A 106 -1.59 13.45 2.79
N ASP A 107 -0.78 13.48 1.73
CA ASP A 107 0.65 13.72 1.81
C ASP A 107 0.93 15.10 2.42
N ARG A 108 0.20 16.14 1.98
CA ARG A 108 0.31 17.50 2.53
C ARG A 108 -0.11 17.57 4.00
N GLN A 109 -1.14 16.82 4.39
CA GLN A 109 -1.55 16.73 5.79
C GLN A 109 -0.45 16.07 6.64
N GLN A 110 0.12 14.96 6.18
CA GLN A 110 1.22 14.29 6.87
C GLN A 110 2.47 15.16 6.97
N GLU A 111 2.79 15.92 5.91
CA GLU A 111 3.89 16.89 5.93
C GLU A 111 3.65 17.98 6.98
N GLU A 112 2.43 18.49 7.09
CA GLU A 112 2.11 19.54 8.07
C GLU A 112 2.07 18.99 9.50
N GLU A 113 1.60 17.76 9.70
CA GLU A 113 1.68 17.05 10.98
C GLU A 113 3.14 16.82 11.40
N PHE A 114 3.99 16.38 10.48
CA PHE A 114 5.42 16.23 10.71
C PHE A 114 6.10 17.58 11.00
N ARG A 115 5.77 18.63 10.23
CA ARG A 115 6.30 19.98 10.47
C ARG A 115 5.92 20.49 11.85
N ARG A 116 4.66 20.30 12.28
CA ARG A 116 4.21 20.67 13.64
C ARG A 116 4.90 19.85 14.72
N PHE A 117 5.12 18.55 14.48
CA PHE A 117 5.90 17.71 15.37
C PHE A 117 7.33 18.24 15.51
N CYS A 118 7.99 18.56 14.39
CA CYS A 118 9.30 19.19 14.40
C CYS A 118 9.25 20.54 15.14
N GLU A 119 8.40 21.49 14.78
CA GLU A 119 8.41 22.83 15.40
C GLU A 119 8.22 22.82 16.92
N LYS A 120 7.36 21.94 17.44
CA LYS A 120 7.08 21.83 18.87
C LYS A 120 8.15 21.03 19.63
N SER A 121 8.42 19.81 19.15
CA SER A 121 9.36 18.91 19.80
C SER A 121 10.81 19.39 19.61
N TRP A 122 11.19 19.81 18.39
CA TRP A 122 12.55 20.20 18.03
C TRP A 122 13.06 21.37 18.87
N ASN A 123 12.31 22.47 18.98
CA ASN A 123 12.84 23.65 19.67
C ASN A 123 12.87 23.50 21.19
N THR A 124 11.93 22.75 21.76
CA THR A 124 11.73 22.67 23.21
C THR A 124 12.54 21.54 23.85
N HIS A 125 12.63 20.40 23.18
CA HIS A 125 13.21 19.17 23.76
C HIS A 125 14.46 18.71 23.02
N PHE A 126 14.43 18.66 21.68
CA PHE A 126 15.54 18.04 20.94
C PHE A 126 16.72 18.99 20.70
N ARG A 127 16.52 20.23 20.25
CA ARG A 127 17.59 21.15 19.84
C ARG A 127 18.62 21.47 20.93
N PRO A 128 18.24 21.82 22.18
CA PRO A 128 19.22 22.04 23.24
C PRO A 128 20.03 20.78 23.56
N GLN A 129 19.39 19.61 23.48
CA GLN A 129 20.00 18.33 23.81
C GLN A 129 20.88 17.78 22.67
N ILE A 130 20.48 17.94 21.40
CA ILE A 130 21.32 17.65 20.23
C ILE A 130 22.56 18.54 20.29
N ASN A 131 22.40 19.83 20.59
CA ASN A 131 23.54 20.74 20.73
C ASN A 131 24.48 20.31 21.87
N ALA A 132 23.94 19.93 23.03
CA ALA A 132 24.75 19.42 24.15
C ALA A 132 25.52 18.15 23.77
N VAL A 133 24.90 17.24 23.01
CA VAL A 133 25.58 16.05 22.52
C VAL A 133 26.64 16.40 21.48
N LEU A 134 26.35 17.28 20.52
CA LEU A 134 27.33 17.75 19.55
C LEU A 134 28.52 18.46 20.21
N GLU A 135 28.29 19.23 21.28
CA GLU A 135 29.35 19.82 22.11
C GLU A 135 30.18 18.77 22.86
N GLU A 136 29.53 17.75 23.44
CA GLU A 136 30.21 16.60 24.04
C GLU A 136 31.05 15.82 23.02
N MET A 137 30.61 15.77 21.75
CA MET A 137 31.38 15.17 20.66
C MET A 137 32.57 16.03 20.20
N LEU A 138 32.47 17.35 20.31
CA LEU A 138 33.58 18.28 20.03
C LEU A 138 34.63 18.24 21.15
N HIS A 139 34.22 17.90 22.36
CA HIS A 139 35.07 17.77 23.54
C HIS A 139 34.83 16.44 24.26
N PRO A 140 35.20 15.30 23.64
CA PRO A 140 34.99 13.99 24.24
C PRO A 140 35.71 13.93 25.57
N SER A 141 34.98 13.60 26.63
CA SER A 141 35.58 13.49 27.97
C SER A 141 36.65 12.40 27.95
N THR A 142 37.78 12.69 28.58
CA THR A 142 38.90 11.74 28.71
C THR A 142 38.55 10.51 29.54
N ASP A 143 37.40 10.50 30.22
CA ASP A 143 36.93 9.41 31.08
C ASP A 143 36.06 8.36 30.33
N ASN A 144 35.62 8.64 29.11
CA ASN A 144 34.80 7.73 28.27
C ASN A 144 35.54 7.33 26.98
N ILE A 145 36.79 6.88 27.11
CA ILE A 145 37.54 6.37 25.95
C ILE A 145 36.93 5.02 25.52
N GLY A 146 36.14 5.03 24.44
CA GLY A 146 35.92 3.82 23.61
C GLY A 146 34.51 3.64 23.04
N VAL A 147 33.43 3.84 23.82
CA VAL A 147 32.06 3.48 23.40
C VAL A 147 31.08 4.63 23.63
N PRO A 148 30.41 5.13 22.56
CA PRO A 148 29.32 6.09 22.69
C PRO A 148 28.17 5.53 23.55
N ARG A 149 27.71 6.31 24.54
CA ARG A 149 26.54 5.92 25.34
C ARG A 149 25.26 6.13 24.52
N LEU A 150 24.41 5.11 24.43
CA LEU A 150 23.08 5.25 23.84
C LEU A 150 22.23 6.19 24.70
N LYS A 151 21.49 7.08 24.06
CA LYS A 151 20.49 7.92 24.70
C LYS A 151 19.20 7.11 24.89
N LEU A 152 18.71 7.02 26.12
CA LEU A 152 17.47 6.30 26.42
C LEU A 152 16.24 7.20 26.30
N MET A 153 15.24 6.71 25.58
CA MET A 153 13.95 7.35 25.39
C MET A 153 12.81 6.38 25.74
N VAL A 154 11.76 6.88 26.38
CA VAL A 154 10.55 6.09 26.65
C VAL A 154 9.38 6.70 25.88
N ALA A 155 8.75 5.92 25.01
CA ALA A 155 7.61 6.40 24.25
C ALA A 155 6.39 6.63 25.14
N ARG A 156 5.66 7.71 24.87
CA ARG A 156 4.36 7.94 25.49
C ARG A 156 3.31 7.08 24.82
N THR A 157 2.94 5.96 25.43
CA THR A 157 1.90 5.05 24.96
C THR A 157 0.70 5.13 25.88
N PRO A 158 -0.46 4.54 25.54
CA PRO A 158 -1.58 4.48 26.47
C PRO A 158 -1.21 3.85 27.83
N LEU A 159 -0.19 3.00 27.92
CA LEU A 159 0.25 2.42 29.20
C LEU A 159 1.03 3.43 30.05
N THR A 160 1.95 4.18 29.44
CA THR A 160 2.74 5.22 30.14
C THR A 160 1.96 6.53 30.31
N ALA A 161 0.88 6.72 29.54
CA ALA A 161 -0.03 7.85 29.67
C ALA A 161 -1.19 7.58 30.64
N LYS A 162 -1.68 6.33 30.76
CA LYS A 162 -2.78 5.96 31.68
C LYS A 162 -2.31 5.57 33.09
N SER A 163 -1.01 5.39 33.33
CA SER A 163 -0.54 4.93 34.64
C SER A 163 -0.95 5.85 35.80
N MET A 164 -1.32 7.13 35.57
CA MET A 164 -2.14 7.94 36.49
C MET A 164 -2.94 9.02 35.74
N ASP A 165 -4.21 9.22 36.10
CA ASP A 165 -5.25 10.03 35.43
C ASP A 165 -5.04 11.58 35.39
N LYS A 166 -3.81 12.12 35.33
CA LYS A 166 -3.58 13.59 35.37
C LYS A 166 -2.53 14.09 34.38
N LYS A 167 -2.72 15.33 33.89
CA LYS A 167 -1.65 16.15 33.25
C LYS A 167 -0.43 16.15 34.17
N GLY A 168 0.69 15.58 33.72
CA GLY A 168 1.92 15.37 34.51
C GLY A 168 2.41 13.92 34.51
N ALA A 169 1.49 12.94 34.40
CA ALA A 169 1.79 11.53 34.65
C ALA A 169 2.90 10.91 33.79
N TYR A 170 3.00 11.26 32.51
CA TYR A 170 4.09 10.76 31.66
C TYR A 170 5.44 11.36 32.05
N ALA A 171 5.47 12.64 32.41
CA ALA A 171 6.70 13.30 32.84
C ALA A 171 7.20 12.75 34.18
N ASP A 172 6.27 12.57 35.13
CA ASP A 172 6.53 11.98 36.44
C ASP A 172 7.00 10.52 36.29
N PHE A 173 6.33 9.72 35.45
CA PHE A 173 6.74 8.36 35.13
C PHE A 173 8.17 8.31 34.57
N CYS A 174 8.51 9.18 33.62
CA CYS A 174 9.85 9.24 33.05
C CYS A 174 10.91 9.66 34.08
N ASP A 175 10.56 10.48 35.07
CA ASP A 175 11.47 10.87 36.15
C ASP A 175 11.68 9.77 37.15
N GLU A 176 10.62 9.11 37.61
CA GLU A 176 10.78 7.97 38.49
C GLU A 176 11.54 6.85 37.76
N PHE A 177 11.25 6.62 36.48
CA PHE A 177 12.01 5.66 35.68
C PHE A 177 13.47 6.10 35.55
N LYS A 178 13.76 7.40 35.43
CA LYS A 178 15.12 7.93 35.43
C LYS A 178 15.88 7.57 36.69
N GLU A 179 15.28 7.83 37.84
CA GLU A 179 15.92 7.64 39.14
C GLU A 179 16.21 6.16 39.36
N ASP A 180 15.25 5.28 39.10
CA ASP A 180 15.45 3.84 39.22
C ASP A 180 16.49 3.33 38.22
N PHE A 181 16.37 3.75 36.95
CA PHE A 181 17.18 3.19 35.87
C PHE A 181 18.62 3.68 35.88
N LEU A 182 18.84 4.98 36.01
CA LEU A 182 20.16 5.61 35.83
C LEU A 182 20.90 5.86 37.14
N LEU A 183 20.19 6.18 38.23
CA LEU A 183 20.85 6.42 39.51
C LEU A 183 21.06 5.12 40.28
N HIS A 184 20.12 4.17 40.22
CA HIS A 184 20.21 2.94 41.00
C HIS A 184 21.09 1.87 40.34
N TYR A 185 20.91 1.61 39.03
CA TYR A 185 21.64 0.54 38.34
C TYR A 185 22.84 1.02 37.53
N ASN A 186 22.97 2.32 37.26
CA ASN A 186 24.07 2.94 36.51
C ASN A 186 24.43 2.17 35.22
N LEU A 187 23.39 1.87 34.45
CA LEU A 187 23.52 1.25 33.13
C LEU A 187 24.21 2.27 32.22
N GLY A 188 25.13 1.82 31.36
CA GLY A 188 26.03 2.70 30.59
C GLY A 188 25.35 3.54 29.49
N LEU A 189 24.06 3.77 29.64
CA LEU A 189 23.17 4.60 28.84
C LEU A 189 23.14 6.01 29.41
N ASP A 190 22.87 6.99 28.56
CA ASP A 190 22.68 8.37 29.01
C ASP A 190 21.20 8.74 29.09
N SER A 191 20.86 9.44 30.17
CA SER A 191 19.52 9.73 30.65
C SER A 191 18.76 10.81 29.91
N ILE A 192 19.43 11.54 29.02
CA ILE A 192 19.04 12.91 28.70
C ILE A 192 17.66 13.02 27.99
N TRP A 193 17.07 11.92 27.51
CA TRP A 193 16.01 11.96 26.50
C TRP A 193 14.71 11.23 26.86
N MET A 194 14.49 10.85 28.13
CA MET A 194 13.31 10.02 28.47
C MET A 194 11.96 10.71 28.22
N ARG A 195 11.90 12.05 28.22
CA ARG A 195 10.68 12.84 27.99
C ARG A 195 10.56 13.39 26.57
N GLY A 196 10.56 12.51 25.57
CA GLY A 196 10.57 12.90 24.16
C GLY A 196 9.18 13.20 23.54
N TRP A 197 8.09 12.78 24.17
CA TRP A 197 6.75 12.77 23.55
C TRP A 197 5.80 13.81 24.15
N GLU A 198 5.37 14.77 23.32
CA GLU A 198 4.30 15.70 23.66
C GLU A 198 2.89 15.10 23.50
N CYS A 199 2.75 14.14 22.59
CA CYS A 199 1.51 13.45 22.24
C CYS A 199 1.67 11.94 22.40
N ASP A 200 0.55 11.22 22.49
CA ASP A 200 0.58 9.76 22.52
C ASP A 200 1.14 9.22 21.18
N CYS A 201 2.06 8.26 21.28
CA CYS A 201 2.64 7.51 20.17
C CYS A 201 1.53 6.77 19.42
N VAL A 202 1.35 7.14 18.15
CA VAL A 202 0.33 6.55 17.27
C VAL A 202 0.82 5.22 16.69
N SER A 203 2.10 5.15 16.34
CA SER A 203 2.73 3.95 15.79
C SER A 203 4.22 3.92 16.13
N ALA A 204 4.67 2.85 16.79
CA ALA A 204 6.08 2.69 17.15
C ALA A 204 6.99 2.81 15.92
N MET A 205 6.60 2.25 14.76
CA MET A 205 7.39 2.36 13.53
C MET A 205 7.44 3.80 13.00
N ALA A 206 6.30 4.49 12.92
CA ALA A 206 6.24 5.85 12.35
C ALA A 206 7.01 6.84 13.22
N ASP A 207 6.80 6.79 14.54
CA ASP A 207 7.51 7.64 15.50
C ASP A 207 9.01 7.36 15.47
N THR A 208 9.41 6.09 15.41
CA THR A 208 10.84 5.72 15.32
C THR A 208 11.45 6.26 14.02
N MET A 209 10.80 6.12 12.87
CA MET A 209 11.34 6.64 11.60
C MET A 209 11.52 8.16 11.63
N ASN A 210 10.54 8.89 12.16
CA ASN A 210 10.61 10.34 12.31
C ASN A 210 11.74 10.75 13.24
N LEU A 211 11.87 10.09 14.39
CA LEU A 211 12.92 10.37 15.36
C LEU A 211 14.31 9.99 14.85
N HIS A 212 14.44 8.86 14.16
CA HIS A 212 15.70 8.45 13.52
C HIS A 212 16.17 9.50 12.50
N TYR A 213 15.25 10.02 11.68
CA TYR A 213 15.53 11.09 10.72
C TYR A 213 16.00 12.38 11.41
N ILE A 214 15.28 12.79 12.46
CA ILE A 214 15.54 14.00 13.26
C ILE A 214 16.87 13.93 14.01
N MET A 215 17.15 12.77 14.61
CA MET A 215 18.32 12.55 15.46
C MET A 215 19.60 12.31 14.66
N GLN A 216 19.52 12.19 13.32
CA GLN A 216 20.67 12.12 12.39
C GLN A 216 21.83 11.23 12.86
N GLY A 217 21.53 10.04 13.37
CA GLY A 217 22.54 9.05 13.76
C GLY A 217 23.08 9.16 15.19
N LEU A 218 22.52 10.04 16.04
CA LEU A 218 22.77 10.01 17.49
C LEU A 218 22.39 8.64 18.07
N PRO A 219 23.29 7.91 18.74
CA PRO A 219 23.01 6.60 19.31
C PRO A 219 21.85 6.69 20.29
N THR A 220 20.76 6.03 19.98
CA THR A 220 19.51 6.15 20.73
C THR A 220 18.84 4.79 20.83
N VAL A 221 18.25 4.53 21.99
CA VAL A 221 17.33 3.42 22.24
C VAL A 221 15.98 3.99 22.68
N ILE A 222 14.92 3.60 21.99
CA ILE A 222 13.53 3.91 22.36
C ILE A 222 12.84 2.66 22.85
N ILE A 223 12.17 2.76 24.00
CA ILE A 223 11.33 1.70 24.56
C ILE A 223 9.86 2.05 24.38
N TYR A 224 9.11 1.13 23.76
CA TYR A 224 7.68 1.21 23.49
C TYR A 224 6.93 0.13 24.29
N PRO A 225 6.40 0.46 25.48
CA PRO A 225 5.48 -0.43 26.19
C PRO A 225 4.09 -0.33 25.54
N VAL A 226 3.65 -1.39 24.85
CA VAL A 226 2.38 -1.40 24.11
C VAL A 226 1.51 -2.56 24.54
N GLN A 227 0.25 -2.28 24.88
CA GLN A 227 -0.76 -3.32 25.08
C GLN A 227 -1.48 -3.61 23.76
N ARG A 228 -1.50 -4.88 23.34
CA ARG A 228 -2.29 -5.36 22.19
C ARG A 228 -3.21 -6.48 22.65
N GLY A 229 -4.48 -6.16 22.86
CA GLY A 229 -5.43 -7.08 23.48
C GLY A 229 -5.02 -7.41 24.92
N ASP A 230 -4.87 -8.69 25.23
CA ASP A 230 -4.51 -9.19 26.55
C ASP A 230 -2.99 -9.43 26.73
N ILE A 231 -2.16 -8.83 25.86
CA ILE A 231 -0.71 -9.00 25.87
C ILE A 231 -0.03 -7.64 25.99
N LEU A 232 0.84 -7.50 26.99
CA LEU A 232 1.88 -6.47 27.05
C LEU A 232 3.03 -6.87 26.12
N SER A 233 3.44 -5.96 25.24
CA SER A 233 4.64 -6.07 24.44
C SER A 233 5.59 -4.93 24.80
N ILE A 234 6.85 -5.24 25.10
CA ILE A 234 7.92 -4.25 25.14
C ILE A 234 8.62 -4.33 23.79
N GLU A 235 8.41 -3.30 22.96
CA GLU A 235 9.10 -3.15 21.68
C GLU A 235 10.24 -2.13 21.85
N THR A 236 11.39 -2.36 21.23
CA THR A 236 12.55 -1.48 21.31
C THR A 236 13.00 -1.09 19.92
N ALA A 237 13.44 0.15 19.75
CA ALA A 237 14.10 0.62 18.54
C ALA A 237 15.46 1.21 18.87
N THR A 238 16.51 0.83 18.14
CA THR A 238 17.89 1.24 18.43
C THR A 238 18.65 1.56 17.15
N TRP A 239 19.48 2.60 17.19
CA TRP A 239 20.42 2.96 16.13
C TRP A 239 21.68 3.60 16.73
N GLY A 240 22.77 3.73 15.95
CA GLY A 240 23.99 4.40 16.38
C GLY A 240 25.03 4.60 15.28
N TYR A 241 26.14 5.27 15.61
CA TYR A 241 27.10 5.83 14.66
C TYR A 241 27.69 4.84 13.64
N GLN A 242 28.04 3.61 14.06
CA GLN A 242 28.73 2.63 13.20
C GLN A 242 27.79 1.78 12.34
N LEU A 243 26.49 1.80 12.65
CA LEU A 243 25.46 1.17 11.86
C LEU A 243 25.15 1.97 10.57
N GLY A 244 25.86 3.07 10.30
CA GLY A 244 25.51 3.98 9.21
C GLY A 244 24.17 4.68 9.44
N GLN A 245 23.90 5.77 8.72
CA GLN A 245 22.64 6.52 8.85
C GLN A 245 21.38 5.71 8.47
N SER A 246 21.55 4.48 7.97
CA SER A 246 20.52 3.63 7.37
C SER A 246 20.17 2.36 8.16
N HIS A 247 20.85 2.01 9.26
CA HIS A 247 20.50 0.81 10.03
C HIS A 247 19.87 1.15 11.38
N MET A 248 18.54 1.06 11.41
CA MET A 248 17.68 1.08 12.59
C MET A 248 17.23 -0.35 12.88
N ILE A 249 17.41 -0.81 14.12
CA ILE A 249 17.00 -2.13 14.56
C ILE A 249 15.75 -1.98 15.42
N MET A 250 14.66 -2.66 15.04
CA MET A 250 13.48 -2.79 15.88
C MET A 250 13.34 -4.24 16.33
N ASP A 251 13.18 -4.46 17.63
CA ASP A 251 12.90 -5.77 18.21
C ASP A 251 11.65 -5.72 19.09
N LYS A 252 10.95 -6.85 19.17
CA LYS A 252 9.92 -7.07 20.17
C LYS A 252 10.54 -7.88 21.30
N THR A 253 11.19 -7.17 22.21
CA THR A 253 12.06 -7.76 23.24
C THR A 253 11.28 -8.71 24.14
N PHE A 254 10.11 -8.31 24.63
CA PHE A 254 9.29 -9.12 25.52
C PHE A 254 7.81 -9.11 25.15
N ARG A 255 7.14 -10.24 25.42
CA ARG A 255 5.69 -10.38 25.35
C ARG A 255 5.18 -11.13 26.57
N VAL A 256 4.27 -10.53 27.31
CA VAL A 256 3.77 -11.06 28.57
C VAL A 256 2.25 -10.88 28.63
N PRO A 257 1.46 -11.90 29.00
CA PRO A 257 0.02 -11.72 29.22
C PRO A 257 -0.26 -10.64 30.27
N MET A 258 -1.29 -9.81 30.05
CA MET A 258 -1.66 -8.75 30.99
C MET A 258 -2.10 -9.30 32.34
N SER A 259 -2.62 -10.54 32.40
CA SER A 259 -2.89 -11.24 33.66
C SER A 259 -1.65 -11.35 34.56
N LYS A 260 -0.47 -11.60 33.96
CA LYS A 260 0.81 -11.59 34.69
C LYS A 260 1.23 -10.19 35.10
N ILE A 261 0.93 -9.16 34.32
CA ILE A 261 1.21 -7.78 34.74
C ILE A 261 0.30 -7.35 35.90
N ALA A 262 -0.96 -7.79 35.92
CA ALA A 262 -1.88 -7.50 37.02
C ALA A 262 -1.47 -8.16 38.35
N GLU A 263 -0.83 -9.34 38.31
CA GLU A 263 -0.28 -10.02 39.50
C GLU A 263 0.91 -9.25 40.13
N ASN A 264 1.67 -8.50 39.34
CA ASN A 264 2.80 -7.69 39.80
C ASN A 264 2.89 -6.39 39.00
N PRO A 265 2.35 -5.26 39.51
CA PRO A 265 2.34 -3.98 38.80
C PRO A 265 3.74 -3.46 38.41
N GLU A 266 4.77 -3.76 39.21
CA GLU A 266 6.15 -3.34 38.95
C GLU A 266 6.79 -4.10 37.79
N ARG A 267 6.23 -5.24 37.39
CA ARG A 267 6.77 -6.11 36.32
C ARG A 267 6.92 -5.38 35.00
N MET A 268 6.03 -4.45 34.67
CA MET A 268 6.16 -3.64 33.45
C MET A 268 7.45 -2.82 33.48
N ARG A 269 7.75 -2.18 34.61
CA ARG A 269 8.96 -1.40 34.81
C ARG A 269 10.19 -2.30 34.74
N THR A 270 10.19 -3.43 35.44
CA THR A 270 11.28 -4.41 35.41
C THR A 270 11.56 -4.92 33.99
N LEU A 271 10.51 -5.20 33.20
CA LEU A 271 10.65 -5.59 31.79
C LEU A 271 11.27 -4.48 30.93
N MET A 272 10.94 -3.22 31.18
CA MET A 272 11.54 -2.08 30.47
C MET A 272 13.03 -1.92 30.82
N ILE A 273 13.39 -2.04 32.10
CA ILE A 273 14.79 -2.00 32.56
C ILE A 273 15.58 -3.17 31.94
N ALA A 274 15.02 -4.37 31.98
CA ALA A 274 15.60 -5.57 31.37
C ALA A 274 15.81 -5.40 29.86
N ALA A 275 14.85 -4.78 29.16
CA ALA A 275 14.95 -4.55 27.72
C ALA A 275 16.06 -3.56 27.40
N ALA A 276 16.17 -2.47 28.16
CA ALA A 276 17.21 -1.47 27.99
C ALA A 276 18.62 -2.05 28.24
N ALA A 277 18.78 -2.84 29.30
CA ALA A 277 20.03 -3.52 29.64
C ALA A 277 20.46 -4.50 28.56
N TYR A 278 19.53 -5.32 28.05
CA TYR A 278 19.79 -6.23 26.94
C TYR A 278 20.26 -5.49 25.69
N ILE A 279 19.58 -4.40 25.34
CA ILE A 279 19.92 -3.60 24.16
C ILE A 279 21.28 -2.90 24.33
N ASP A 280 21.60 -2.39 25.52
CA ASP A 280 22.91 -1.80 25.80
C ASP A 280 24.04 -2.83 25.64
N ASP A 281 23.88 -4.03 26.21
CA ASP A 281 24.86 -5.10 26.06
C ASP A 281 24.98 -5.55 24.60
N CYS A 282 23.87 -5.72 23.87
CA CYS A 282 23.90 -6.00 22.43
C CYS A 282 24.63 -4.89 21.66
N TYR A 283 24.37 -3.62 21.97
CA TYR A 283 25.03 -2.50 21.33
C TYR A 283 26.54 -2.49 21.58
N ARG A 284 26.97 -2.72 22.82
CA ARG A 284 28.39 -2.80 23.19
C ARG A 284 29.11 -3.97 22.53
N LEU A 285 28.50 -5.16 22.59
CA LEU A 285 29.10 -6.40 22.11
C LEU A 285 29.13 -6.46 20.58
N MET A 286 28.03 -6.08 19.92
CA MET A 286 27.92 -6.22 18.46
C MET A 286 28.62 -5.11 17.70
N LEU A 287 28.58 -3.88 18.20
CA LEU A 287 29.04 -2.73 17.43
C LEU A 287 30.42 -2.25 17.88
N HIS A 288 30.68 -2.27 19.19
CA HIS A 288 31.88 -1.66 19.76
C HIS A 288 32.88 -2.64 20.35
N HIS A 289 32.58 -3.94 20.30
CA HIS A 289 33.41 -5.01 20.89
C HIS A 289 33.88 -4.69 22.31
N SER A 290 32.95 -4.19 23.13
CA SER A 290 33.23 -3.68 24.46
C SER A 290 32.54 -4.53 25.53
N PRO A 291 33.09 -4.60 26.76
CA PRO A 291 32.51 -5.42 27.82
C PRO A 291 31.03 -5.15 28.09
N ALA A 292 30.26 -6.23 28.20
CA ALA A 292 28.87 -6.19 28.64
C ALA A 292 28.80 -6.35 30.15
N ASP A 293 28.09 -5.44 30.82
CA ASP A 293 27.93 -5.48 32.28
C ASP A 293 26.51 -5.14 32.74
N SER A 294 25.60 -4.81 31.82
CA SER A 294 24.27 -4.35 32.16
C SER A 294 23.44 -5.47 32.80
N LEU A 295 23.53 -6.71 32.30
CA LEU A 295 22.87 -7.87 32.95
C LEU A 295 23.30 -8.06 34.41
N TYR A 296 24.61 -7.95 34.68
CA TYR A 296 25.15 -8.14 36.03
C TYR A 296 24.63 -7.07 36.99
N LYS A 297 24.57 -5.80 36.53
CA LYS A 297 24.09 -4.66 37.32
C LYS A 297 22.62 -4.80 37.73
N ILE A 298 21.76 -5.31 36.85
CA ILE A 298 20.33 -5.46 37.13
C ILE A 298 19.95 -6.81 37.75
N LYS A 299 20.90 -7.72 37.94
CA LYS A 299 20.62 -9.09 38.39
C LYS A 299 19.80 -9.13 39.69
N GLY A 300 20.14 -8.30 40.67
CA GLY A 300 19.43 -8.25 41.96
C GLY A 300 17.95 -7.89 41.80
N LEU A 301 17.62 -6.96 40.91
CA LEU A 301 16.24 -6.61 40.58
C LEU A 301 15.49 -7.79 39.93
N LEU A 302 16.16 -8.52 39.05
CA LEU A 302 15.52 -9.59 38.28
C LEU A 302 15.28 -10.86 39.10
N GLN A 303 16.08 -11.11 40.13
CA GLN A 303 15.89 -12.26 41.02
C GLN A 303 14.57 -12.19 41.81
N GLU A 304 13.99 -10.99 41.95
CA GLU A 304 12.68 -10.80 42.58
C GLU A 304 11.51 -11.15 41.64
N ASP A 305 11.76 -11.31 40.33
CA ASP A 305 10.75 -11.68 39.33
C ASP A 305 11.26 -12.77 38.38
N GLU A 306 11.10 -14.03 38.81
CA GLU A 306 11.55 -15.22 38.07
C GLU A 306 11.08 -15.25 36.60
N LEU A 307 9.89 -14.70 36.31
CA LEU A 307 9.39 -14.66 34.95
C LEU A 307 10.29 -13.78 34.07
N VAL A 308 10.64 -12.58 34.54
CA VAL A 308 11.47 -11.64 33.79
C VAL A 308 12.89 -12.16 33.68
N TRP A 309 13.44 -12.72 34.76
CA TRP A 309 14.75 -13.38 34.75
C TRP A 309 14.84 -14.47 33.67
N ASN A 310 13.87 -15.38 33.63
CA ASN A 310 13.85 -16.47 32.65
C ASN A 310 13.73 -15.96 31.20
N MET A 311 12.90 -14.93 30.97
CA MET A 311 12.77 -14.33 29.64
C MET A 311 14.06 -13.65 29.18
N LEU A 312 14.72 -12.89 30.06
CA LEU A 312 15.94 -12.16 29.74
C LEU A 312 17.12 -13.12 29.52
N THR A 313 17.33 -14.09 30.43
CA THR A 313 18.42 -15.07 30.29
C THR A 313 18.27 -15.93 29.04
N THR A 314 17.03 -16.24 28.62
CA THR A 314 16.78 -16.92 27.33
C THR A 314 17.28 -16.09 26.14
N LYS A 315 17.09 -14.76 26.18
CA LYS A 315 17.60 -13.84 25.13
C LYS A 315 19.14 -13.79 25.13
N TYR A 316 19.79 -13.70 26.29
CA TYR A 316 21.26 -13.73 26.38
C TYR A 316 21.85 -15.07 25.93
N ARG A 317 21.23 -16.21 26.25
CA ARG A 317 21.64 -17.52 25.70
C ARG A 317 21.54 -17.55 24.19
N GLY A 318 20.48 -16.99 23.62
CA GLY A 318 20.34 -16.83 22.18
C GLY A 318 21.46 -15.98 21.57
N LEU A 319 21.85 -14.89 22.23
CA LEU A 319 22.97 -14.04 21.82
C LEU A 319 24.30 -14.80 21.80
N ILE A 320 24.59 -15.58 22.84
CA ILE A 320 25.80 -16.41 22.95
C ILE A 320 25.84 -17.48 21.84
N ILE A 321 24.72 -18.15 21.57
CA ILE A 321 24.63 -19.14 20.49
C ILE A 321 24.89 -18.48 19.13
N GLN A 322 24.31 -17.29 18.90
CA GLN A 322 24.49 -16.55 17.65
C GLN A 322 25.94 -16.15 17.44
N SER A 323 26.63 -15.63 18.46
CA SER A 323 28.04 -15.24 18.36
C SER A 323 28.97 -16.42 18.08
N GLN A 324 28.65 -17.61 18.62
CA GLN A 324 29.41 -18.83 18.34
C GLN A 324 29.19 -19.37 16.92
N SER A 325 28.02 -19.10 16.33
CA SER A 325 27.64 -19.62 15.00
C SER A 325 28.10 -18.75 13.82
N ASN A 326 28.26 -17.43 14.01
CA ASN A 326 28.57 -16.46 12.97
C ASN A 326 29.86 -15.68 13.30
N ILE A 327 31.01 -16.33 13.13
CA ILE A 327 32.35 -15.80 13.44
C ILE A 327 32.65 -14.47 12.74
N ASP A 328 32.07 -14.23 11.55
CA ASP A 328 32.39 -13.06 10.72
C ASP A 328 31.55 -11.80 11.00
N THR A 329 30.51 -11.85 11.86
CA THR A 329 29.60 -10.69 12.08
C THR A 329 29.41 -10.28 13.54
N MET A 330 29.74 -11.15 14.51
CA MET A 330 29.62 -10.85 15.93
C MET A 330 30.88 -11.34 16.65
N ILE A 331 31.89 -10.48 16.77
CA ILE A 331 33.09 -10.78 17.55
C ILE A 331 32.77 -10.48 19.01
N ILE A 332 32.23 -11.47 19.71
CA ILE A 332 32.13 -11.48 21.19
C ILE A 332 33.33 -12.27 21.70
N ASP A 333 34.12 -11.67 22.58
CA ASP A 333 35.28 -12.33 23.19
C ASP A 333 34.84 -13.53 24.06
N GLU A 334 35.66 -14.59 24.10
CA GLU A 334 35.40 -15.78 24.93
C GLU A 334 35.30 -15.42 26.42
N GLU A 335 36.06 -14.41 26.87
CA GLU A 335 35.98 -13.93 28.26
C GLU A 335 34.62 -13.30 28.58
N GLU A 336 34.05 -12.55 27.63
CA GLU A 336 32.72 -11.95 27.77
C GLU A 336 31.61 -13.01 27.74
N ILE A 337 31.74 -14.03 26.89
CA ILE A 337 30.82 -15.19 26.90
C ILE A 337 30.86 -15.88 28.26
N LYS A 338 32.06 -16.20 28.78
CA LYS A 338 32.21 -16.84 30.10
C LYS A 338 31.62 -16.00 31.23
N LYS A 339 31.75 -14.68 31.15
CA LYS A 339 31.18 -13.74 32.14
C LYS A 339 29.65 -13.73 32.07
N LEU A 340 29.07 -13.71 30.88
CA LEU A 340 27.61 -13.78 30.70
C LEU A 340 27.07 -15.13 31.19
N ASP A 341 27.69 -16.25 30.80
CA ASP A 341 27.30 -17.59 31.26
C ASP A 341 27.32 -17.70 32.78
N LYS A 342 28.41 -17.25 33.42
CA LYS A 342 28.52 -17.24 34.88
C LYS A 342 27.43 -16.38 35.55
N THR A 343 27.04 -15.27 34.91
CA THR A 343 25.99 -14.39 35.43
C THR A 343 24.61 -15.04 35.31
N ILE A 344 24.37 -15.84 34.26
CA ILE A 344 23.12 -16.58 34.03
C ILE A 344 23.01 -17.80 34.96
N GLU A 345 24.12 -18.48 35.27
CA GLU A 345 24.17 -19.68 36.10
C GLU A 345 24.12 -19.41 37.60
N SER A 346 24.50 -18.20 38.02
CA SER A 346 24.47 -17.77 39.42
C SER A 346 23.16 -17.10 39.79
#